data_AF-A0A9E3CCK4-F1
#
_entry.id   AF-A0A9E3CCK4-F1
#
_cell.length_a   1.000
_cell.length_b   1.000
_cell.length_c   1.000
_cell.angle_alpha   90.00
_cell.angle_beta   90.00
_cell.angle_gamma   90.00
#
_symmetry.space_group_name_H-M   'P 1'
#
loop_
_entity.id
_entity.type
_entity.pdbx_description
1 polymer ?
#
loop_
_entity_poly.entity_id
_entity_poly.type
_entity_poly.pdbx_seq_one_letter_code
_entity_poly.pdbx_strand_id
1 'polypeptide(L)'
;MAYERDWDSLQRLVTDAPPARAYFSDGFATYAGLMYPTGSTYTQMPDKSQTFSVEGDNAELRHYLARLARRSRCFSRCLWALQRAVALLVYAWNRRQGFKRRFPRLPAHVMDFVADP
;
A
#
# COMPACT_ATOMS: atom_id res chain seq x y z
N MET A 1 7.82 -18.59 -7.78
CA MET A 1 8.24 -18.59 -6.37
C MET A 1 6.96 -18.35 -5.58
N ALA A 2 6.39 -19.40 -4.99
CA ALA A 2 5.24 -19.23 -4.10
C ALA A 2 5.78 -18.60 -2.82
N TYR A 3 5.24 -17.46 -2.41
CA TYR A 3 5.61 -16.87 -1.13
C TYR A 3 5.08 -17.80 -0.04
N GLU A 4 5.97 -18.42 0.73
CA GLU A 4 5.57 -19.29 1.83
C GLU A 4 4.86 -18.43 2.88
N ARG A 5 3.62 -18.83 3.19
CA ARG A 5 2.77 -18.18 4.21
C ARG A 5 2.86 -18.93 5.53
N ASP A 6 4.06 -19.41 5.84
CA ASP A 6 4.37 -20.02 7.14
C ASP A 6 4.50 -18.94 8.21
N TRP A 7 4.43 -19.37 9.47
CA TRP A 7 4.45 -18.46 10.60
C TRP A 7 5.77 -17.69 10.72
N ASP A 8 6.92 -18.34 10.52
CA ASP A 8 8.23 -17.71 10.69
C ASP A 8 8.48 -16.60 9.66
N SER A 9 8.11 -16.84 8.40
CA SER A 9 8.24 -15.85 7.34
C SER A 9 7.35 -14.63 7.57
N LEU A 10 6.10 -14.85 7.99
CA LEU A 10 5.15 -13.77 8.27
C LEU A 10 5.51 -13.02 9.56
N GLN A 11 6.00 -13.71 10.59
CA GLN A 11 6.44 -13.07 11.84
C GLN A 11 7.67 -12.20 11.59
N ARG A 12 8.63 -12.66 10.78
CA ARG A 12 9.77 -11.84 10.35
C ARG A 12 9.31 -10.58 9.64
N LEU A 13 8.35 -10.70 8.72
CA LEU A 13 7.80 -9.55 8.00
C LEU A 13 7.18 -8.51 8.94
N VAL A 14 6.38 -8.93 9.94
CA VAL A 14 5.79 -8.00 10.92
C VAL A 14 6.85 -7.37 11.82
N THR A 15 7.90 -8.12 12.17
CA THR A 15 8.97 -7.67 13.06
C THR A 15 9.88 -6.64 12.38
N ASP A 16 10.20 -6.86 11.10
CA ASP A 16 11.11 -5.98 10.34
C ASP A 16 10.41 -4.73 9.79
N ALA A 17 9.08 -4.76 9.69
CA ALA A 17 8.30 -3.62 9.22
C ALA A 17 8.27 -2.49 10.27
N PRO A 18 8.23 -1.21 9.82
CA PRO A 18 7.95 -0.11 10.73
C PRO A 18 6.63 -0.34 11.49
N PRO A 19 6.61 -0.16 12.81
CA PRO A 19 5.44 -0.49 13.61
C PRO A 19 4.26 0.42 13.25
N ALA A 20 3.11 -0.20 13.02
CA ALA A 20 1.84 0.48 12.82
C ALA A 20 0.98 0.49 14.08
N ARG A 21 0.12 1.51 14.22
CA ARG A 21 -0.91 1.54 15.27
C ARG A 21 -1.98 0.48 15.04
N ALA A 22 -2.31 0.18 13.79
CA ALA A 22 -3.35 -0.76 13.40
C ALA A 22 -2.86 -1.69 12.28
N TYR A 23 -3.11 -2.98 12.45
CA TYR A 23 -2.81 -4.05 11.50
C TYR A 23 -4.11 -4.67 11.00
N PHE A 24 -4.16 -4.93 9.69
CA PHE A 24 -5.32 -5.52 9.03
C PHE A 24 -4.90 -6.74 8.21
N SER A 25 -5.74 -7.77 8.18
CA SER A 25 -5.52 -8.96 7.35
C SER A 25 -6.76 -9.38 6.59
N ASP A 26 -6.56 -10.19 5.55
CA ASP A 26 -7.61 -10.87 4.78
C ASP A 26 -8.21 -12.08 5.52
N GLY A 27 -7.75 -12.36 6.74
CA GLY A 27 -8.23 -13.48 7.54
C GLY A 27 -7.57 -14.82 7.29
N PHE A 28 -6.42 -14.86 6.60
CA PHE A 28 -5.63 -16.08 6.57
C PHE A 28 -5.20 -16.51 7.99
N ALA A 29 -5.34 -17.79 8.30
CA ALA A 29 -5.27 -18.32 9.67
C ALA A 29 -3.97 -17.96 10.40
N THR A 30 -2.83 -17.95 9.70
CA THR A 30 -1.53 -17.64 10.31
C THR A 30 -1.48 -16.24 10.91
N TYR A 31 -2.18 -15.25 10.34
CA TYR A 31 -2.17 -13.87 10.83
C TYR A 31 -2.76 -13.71 12.23
N ALA A 32 -3.68 -14.60 12.63
CA ALA A 32 -4.28 -14.58 13.95
C ALA A 32 -3.29 -15.00 15.06
N GLY A 33 -2.26 -15.76 14.70
CA GLY A 33 -1.23 -16.23 15.64
C GLY A 33 0.05 -15.39 15.65
N LEU A 34 0.12 -14.29 14.89
CA LEU A 34 1.30 -13.43 14.87
C LEU A 34 1.35 -12.52 16.09
N MET A 35 2.58 -12.19 16.49
CA MET A 35 2.85 -11.20 17.53
C MET A 35 2.99 -9.83 16.89
N TYR A 36 2.05 -8.94 17.18
CA TYR A 36 2.09 -7.54 16.76
C TYR A 36 2.75 -6.66 17.83
N PRO A 37 3.40 -5.55 17.45
CA PRO A 37 4.04 -4.63 18.40
C PRO A 37 3.10 -4.17 19.53
N THR A 38 3.64 -4.02 20.73
CA THR A 38 2.88 -3.62 21.91
C THR A 38 2.13 -2.30 21.68
N GLY A 39 0.85 -2.25 22.06
CA GLY A 39 0.00 -1.08 21.88
C GLY A 39 -0.62 -0.93 20.49
N SER A 40 -0.35 -1.87 19.58
CA SER A 40 -1.05 -1.93 18.30
C SER A 40 -2.33 -2.77 18.37
N THR A 41 -3.27 -2.49 17.46
CA THR A 41 -4.51 -3.26 17.32
C THR A 41 -4.46 -4.12 16.06
N TYR A 42 -4.86 -5.39 16.16
CA TYR A 42 -5.05 -6.26 15.00
C TYR A 42 -6.54 -6.44 14.71
N THR A 43 -6.92 -6.36 13.45
CA THR A 43 -8.30 -6.57 12.98
C THR A 43 -8.33 -7.43 11.73
N GLN A 44 -9.09 -8.53 11.79
CA GLN A 44 -9.38 -9.34 10.61
C GLN A 44 -10.50 -8.67 9.80
N MET A 45 -10.31 -8.58 8.48
CA MET A 45 -11.34 -8.11 7.54
C MET A 45 -11.79 -9.29 6.67
N PRO A 46 -12.78 -10.07 7.11
CA PRO A 46 -13.23 -11.27 6.40
C PRO A 46 -14.04 -10.96 5.14
N ASP A 47 -14.57 -9.73 5.03
CA ASP A 47 -15.35 -9.29 3.90
C ASP A 47 -14.47 -8.57 2.86
N LYS A 48 -14.79 -8.80 1.58
CA LYS A 48 -14.13 -8.12 0.45
C LYS A 48 -14.59 -6.67 0.29
N SER A 49 -15.21 -6.08 1.32
CA SER A 49 -15.73 -4.71 1.28
C SER A 49 -14.62 -3.69 1.00
N GLN A 50 -13.40 -3.98 1.44
CA GLN A 50 -12.21 -3.18 1.16
C GLN A 50 -11.43 -3.63 -0.09
N THR A 51 -11.81 -4.71 -0.77
CA THR A 51 -11.10 -5.14 -1.99
C THR A 51 -11.25 -4.10 -3.11
N PHE A 52 -12.42 -3.46 -3.21
CA PHE A 52 -12.65 -2.41 -4.20
C PHE A 52 -11.77 -1.18 -4.00
N SER A 53 -11.40 -0.83 -2.76
CA SER A 53 -10.46 0.27 -2.51
C SER A 53 -9.03 -0.11 -2.91
N VAL A 54 -8.59 -1.31 -2.54
CA VAL A 54 -7.25 -1.82 -2.92
C VAL A 54 -7.09 -1.96 -4.44
N GLU A 55 -8.13 -2.41 -5.14
CA GLU A 55 -8.15 -2.48 -6.60
C GLU A 55 -8.09 -1.08 -7.23
N GLY A 56 -8.83 -0.11 -6.69
CA GLY A 56 -8.77 1.29 -7.09
C GLY A 56 -7.39 1.91 -6.89
N ASP A 57 -6.76 1.66 -5.74
CA ASP A 57 -5.41 2.14 -5.43
C ASP A 57 -4.37 1.51 -6.37
N ASN A 58 -4.50 0.22 -6.65
CA ASN A 58 -3.66 -0.47 -7.63
C ASN A 58 -3.87 0.05 -9.05
N ALA A 59 -5.08 0.45 -9.41
CA ALA A 59 -5.36 1.07 -10.70
C ALA A 59 -4.66 2.44 -10.81
N GLU A 60 -4.72 3.26 -9.76
CA GLU A 60 -4.04 4.56 -9.69
C GLU A 60 -2.51 4.43 -9.73
N LEU A 61 -1.94 3.43 -9.04
CA LEU A 61 -0.53 3.06 -9.13
C LEU A 61 -0.10 2.79 -10.57
N ARG A 62 -0.87 1.96 -11.29
CA ARG A 62 -0.59 1.64 -12.70
C ARG A 62 -0.84 2.82 -13.62
N HIS A 63 -1.81 3.66 -13.30
CA HIS A 63 -2.14 4.85 -14.09
C HIS A 63 -0.97 5.85 -14.09
N TYR A 64 -0.43 6.19 -12.92
CA TYR A 64 0.66 7.18 -12.85
C TYR A 64 2.05 6.60 -13.04
N LEU A 65 2.28 5.35 -12.60
CA LEU A 65 3.56 4.68 -12.82
C LEU A 65 3.42 3.75 -14.03
N ALA A 66 3.57 4.30 -15.24
CA ALA A 66 3.47 3.56 -16.51
C ALA A 66 4.29 2.25 -16.55
N ARG A 67 5.39 2.19 -15.79
CA ARG A 67 6.20 0.98 -15.62
C ARG A 67 5.50 -0.16 -14.88
N LEU A 68 4.55 0.14 -13.99
CA LEU A 68 3.75 -0.83 -13.25
C LEU A 68 2.49 -1.25 -14.03
N ALA A 69 2.12 -0.50 -15.07
CA ALA A 69 1.01 -0.84 -15.96
C ALA A 69 1.32 -2.04 -16.88
N ARG A 70 2.60 -2.27 -17.23
CA ARG A 70 2.96 -3.33 -18.18
C ARG A 70 3.01 -4.69 -17.48
N ARG A 71 2.25 -5.65 -18.02
CA ARG A 71 2.19 -7.04 -17.55
C ARG A 71 3.47 -7.85 -17.86
N SER A 72 4.24 -7.46 -18.88
CA SER A 72 5.50 -8.10 -19.26
C SER A 72 6.68 -7.60 -18.41
N ARG A 73 7.84 -8.29 -18.44
CA ARG A 73 9.04 -7.93 -17.66
C ARG A 73 9.46 -6.48 -17.94
N CYS A 74 9.10 -5.58 -17.02
CA CYS A 74 9.64 -4.23 -16.96
C CYS A 74 10.89 -4.24 -16.09
N PHE A 75 12.05 -4.13 -16.74
CA PHE A 75 13.30 -3.96 -16.01
C PHE A 75 13.42 -2.52 -15.52
N SER A 76 13.63 -2.37 -14.22
CA SER A 76 14.08 -1.12 -13.64
C SER A 76 15.53 -0.90 -14.06
N ARG A 77 15.85 0.23 -14.72
CA ARG A 77 17.27 0.58 -14.97
C ARG A 77 18.08 0.63 -13.68
N CYS A 78 17.45 1.07 -12.59
CA CYS A 78 17.97 0.95 -11.24
C CYS A 78 16.82 0.78 -10.24
N LEU A 79 17.10 0.09 -9.12
CA LEU A 79 16.14 -0.07 -8.02
C LEU A 79 15.84 1.28 -7.36
N TRP A 80 16.88 2.12 -7.23
CA TRP A 80 16.78 3.44 -6.62
C TRP A 80 15.73 4.34 -7.29
N ALA A 81 15.69 4.40 -8.63
CA ALA A 81 14.70 5.21 -9.34
C ALA A 81 13.26 4.68 -9.16
N LEU A 82 13.09 3.35 -9.06
CA LEU A 82 11.78 2.78 -8.73
C LEU A 82 11.34 3.21 -7.34
N GLN A 83 12.23 3.08 -6.35
CA GLN A 83 11.94 3.47 -4.97
C GLN A 83 11.58 4.95 -4.89
N ARG A 84 12.31 5.83 -5.58
CA ARG A 84 12.01 7.26 -5.64
C ARG A 84 10.67 7.56 -6.31
N ALA A 85 10.34 6.89 -7.41
CA ALA A 85 9.06 7.07 -8.09
C ALA A 85 7.87 6.62 -7.23
N VAL A 86 8.00 5.48 -6.54
CA VAL A 86 6.98 5.00 -5.58
C VAL A 86 6.85 5.95 -4.41
N ALA A 87 7.96 6.42 -3.83
CA ALA A 87 7.94 7.37 -2.72
C ALA A 87 7.25 8.69 -3.11
N LEU A 88 7.55 9.24 -4.29
CA LEU A 88 6.91 10.46 -4.80
C LEU A 88 5.40 10.27 -5.00
N LEU A 89 5.00 9.12 -5.56
CA LEU A 89 3.58 8.80 -5.72
C LEU A 89 2.87 8.71 -4.36
N VAL A 90 3.43 7.98 -3.39
CA VAL A 90 2.86 7.84 -2.05
C VAL A 90 2.72 9.22 -1.38
N TYR A 91 3.72 10.09 -1.54
CA TYR A 91 3.68 11.46 -1.04
C TYR A 91 2.51 12.26 -1.64
N ALA A 92 2.42 12.33 -2.97
CA ALA A 92 1.35 13.07 -3.66
C ALA A 92 -0.03 12.47 -3.38
N TRP A 93 -0.11 11.14 -3.30
CA TRP A 93 -1.32 10.41 -2.95
C TRP A 93 -1.84 10.82 -1.57
N ASN A 94 -0.99 10.78 -0.55
CA ASN A 94 -1.39 11.10 0.82
C ASN A 94 -1.88 12.55 0.94
N ARG A 95 -1.24 13.49 0.24
CA ARG A 95 -1.70 14.88 0.15
C ARG A 95 -3.08 14.99 -0.52
N ARG A 96 -3.28 14.31 -1.66
CA ARG A 96 -4.59 14.23 -2.32
C ARG A 96 -5.67 13.67 -1.39
N GLN A 97 -5.37 12.61 -0.62
CA GLN A 97 -6.34 12.04 0.32
C GLN A 97 -6.76 13.06 1.38
N GLY A 98 -5.81 13.84 1.91
CA GLY A 98 -6.10 14.96 2.80
C GLY A 98 -7.02 16.01 2.14
N PHE A 99 -6.72 16.39 0.90
CA PHE A 99 -7.55 17.33 0.13
C PHE A 99 -8.97 16.80 -0.11
N LYS A 100 -9.13 15.55 -0.56
CA LYS A 100 -10.46 14.95 -0.80
C LYS A 100 -11.30 14.84 0.47
N ARG A 101 -10.66 14.59 1.62
CA ARG A 101 -11.36 14.60 2.92
C ARG A 101 -11.89 15.99 3.27
N ARG A 102 -11.14 17.04 2.95
CA ARG A 102 -11.52 18.43 3.22
C ARG A 102 -12.50 18.99 2.18
N PHE A 103 -12.39 18.57 0.92
CA PHE A 103 -13.15 19.06 -0.23
C PHE A 103 -13.70 17.90 -1.09
N PRO A 104 -14.66 17.11 -0.59
CA PRO A 104 -15.10 15.87 -1.24
C PRO A 104 -15.76 16.04 -2.61
N ARG A 105 -16.22 17.26 -2.93
CA ARG A 105 -16.90 17.57 -4.20
C ARG A 105 -15.95 18.08 -5.28
N LEU A 106 -14.71 18.43 -4.94
CA LEU A 106 -13.74 18.94 -5.90
C LEU A 106 -12.99 17.80 -6.58
N PRO A 107 -12.77 17.87 -7.92
CA PRO A 107 -11.88 16.95 -8.59
C PRO A 107 -10.46 17.15 -8.07
N ALA A 108 -9.73 16.05 -7.93
CA ALA A 108 -8.36 16.05 -7.45
C ALA A 108 -7.59 14.91 -8.12
N HIS A 109 -6.64 15.24 -8.98
CA HIS A 109 -5.73 14.29 -9.61
C HIS A 109 -4.44 14.22 -8.79
N VAL A 110 -3.76 13.06 -8.77
CA VAL A 110 -2.54 12.91 -7.96
C VAL A 110 -1.42 13.82 -8.46
N MET A 111 -1.37 14.08 -9.77
CA MET A 111 -0.38 14.99 -10.37
C MET A 111 -0.43 16.41 -9.81
N ASP A 112 -1.61 16.86 -9.36
CA ASP A 112 -1.81 18.20 -8.78
C ASP A 112 -1.07 18.37 -7.44
N PHE A 113 -0.57 17.28 -6.84
CA PHE A 113 0.05 17.26 -5.52
C PHE A 113 1.55 16.87 -5.55
N VAL A 114 2.17 16.86 -6.74
CA VAL A 114 3.58 16.48 -6.93
C VAL A 114 4.54 17.63 -6.62
N ALA A 115 4.09 18.88 -6.74
CA ALA A 115 4.83 20.07 -6.35
C ALA A 115 4.08 20.79 -5.21
N ASP A 116 4.81 21.45 -4.32
CA ASP A 116 4.22 22.54 -3.54
C ASP A 116 3.96 23.72 -4.51
N PRO A 117 2.88 24.50 -4.33
CA PRO A 117 2.72 25.77 -5.03
C PRO A 117 3.86 26.74 -4.75
#